data_AF-A0A6C0L6K8-F1
#
_entry.id   AF-A0A6C0L6K8-F1
#
_cell.length_a   1.000
_cell.length_b   1.000
_cell.length_c   1.000
_cell.angle_alpha   90.00
_cell.angle_beta   90.00
_cell.angle_gamma   90.00
#
_symmetry.space_group_name_H-M   'P 1'
#
loop_
_entity.id
_entity.type
_entity.pdbx_description
1 polymer ?
#
loop_
_entity_poly.entity_id
_entity_poly.type
_entity_poly.pdbx_seq_one_letter_code
_entity_poly.pdbx_strand_id
1 'polypeptide(L)'
;MGCACKKDIPDYPGTEEWGPLLWKILHSLAEKVGSKSFDEERREWNRLLTLTTDILPCTVCKAHYKEVIKATPVTPVLKMTPAEARLFLQTWLWNLHNEINVGNGKPELPFVDLPTLYGETDIRDTYWRLEPVMKVAIVKSGVGYIAWQKWVASCKMLYSFY
;
A
#
# COMPACT_ATOMS: atom_id res chain seq x y z
N MET A 1 -17.15 -20.75 33.96
CA MET A 1 -16.36 -19.67 33.33
C MET A 1 -15.72 -20.24 32.08
N GLY A 2 -16.24 -19.91 30.90
CA GLY A 2 -15.69 -20.41 29.63
C GLY A 2 -14.34 -19.76 29.36
N CYS A 3 -13.30 -20.56 29.12
CA CYS A 3 -12.03 -20.07 28.59
C CYS A 3 -12.29 -19.52 27.19
N ALA A 4 -11.92 -18.25 26.94
CA ALA A 4 -11.78 -17.69 25.60
C ALA A 4 -10.53 -18.30 24.94
N CYS A 5 -10.58 -19.59 24.63
CA CYS A 5 -9.48 -20.38 24.15
C CYS A 5 -9.59 -20.56 22.62
N LYS A 6 -8.51 -20.16 21.91
CA LYS A 6 -8.14 -20.50 20.52
C LYS A 6 -8.92 -19.79 19.40
N LYS A 7 -8.62 -18.51 19.17
CA LYS A 7 -8.50 -18.07 17.77
C LYS A 7 -7.12 -18.54 17.31
N ASP A 8 -7.04 -19.26 16.19
CA ASP A 8 -5.76 -19.53 15.54
C ASP A 8 -5.09 -18.18 15.29
N ILE A 9 -4.07 -17.86 16.09
CA ILE A 9 -3.32 -16.63 15.93
C ILE A 9 -2.57 -16.81 14.61
N PRO A 10 -2.84 -16.01 13.58
CA PRO A 10 -2.12 -16.14 12.33
C PRO A 10 -0.62 -15.98 12.60
N ASP A 11 0.24 -16.65 11.82
CA ASP A 11 1.69 -16.47 11.87
C ASP A 11 2.12 -15.08 11.34
N TYR A 12 1.23 -14.09 11.33
CA TYR A 12 1.44 -12.71 10.93
C TYR A 12 0.58 -11.76 11.78
N PRO A 13 0.98 -10.48 11.93
CA PRO A 13 0.13 -9.47 12.55
C PRO A 13 -1.21 -9.37 11.82
N GLY A 14 -2.30 -9.18 12.57
CA GLY A 14 -3.64 -9.07 12.01
C GLY A 14 -3.71 -8.03 10.89
N THR A 15 -4.58 -8.28 9.90
CA THR A 15 -4.77 -7.36 8.75
C THR A 15 -5.11 -5.92 9.17
N GLU A 16 -5.75 -5.77 10.32
CA GLU A 16 -6.11 -4.53 10.98
C GLU A 16 -4.90 -3.77 11.56
N GLU A 17 -3.79 -4.45 11.86
CA GLU A 17 -2.59 -3.86 12.45
C GLU A 17 -1.70 -3.18 11.39
N TRP A 18 -1.60 -3.75 10.18
CA TRP A 18 -0.75 -3.23 9.10
C TRP A 18 -1.52 -2.66 7.91
N GLY A 19 -2.71 -3.19 7.60
CA GLY A 19 -3.48 -2.84 6.40
C GLY A 19 -3.86 -1.37 6.34
N PRO A 20 -4.50 -0.79 7.39
CA PRO A 20 -4.85 0.63 7.40
C PRO A 20 -3.64 1.56 7.24
N LEU A 21 -2.51 1.21 7.86
CA LEU A 21 -1.28 1.99 7.78
C LEU A 21 -0.67 1.94 6.38
N LEU A 22 -0.62 0.75 5.77
CA LEU A 22 -0.14 0.57 4.40
C LEU A 22 -1.01 1.35 3.40
N TRP A 23 -2.34 1.21 3.49
CA TRP A 23 -3.27 1.95 2.63
C TRP A 23 -3.11 3.45 2.79
N LYS A 24 -2.99 3.92 4.03
CA LYS A 24 -2.80 5.34 4.31
C LYS A 24 -1.51 5.86 3.67
N ILE A 25 -0.40 5.13 3.74
CA ILE A 25 0.85 5.52 3.05
C ILE A 25 0.64 5.59 1.53
N LEU A 26 0.09 4.54 0.91
CA LEU A 26 -0.07 4.47 -0.54
C LEU A 26 -0.99 5.57 -1.08
N HIS A 27 -2.16 5.76 -0.48
CA HIS A 27 -3.10 6.81 -0.92
C HIS A 27 -2.54 8.21 -0.67
N SER A 28 -1.84 8.44 0.45
CA SER A 28 -1.26 9.77 0.74
C SER A 28 -0.10 10.12 -0.17
N LEU A 29 0.70 9.14 -0.60
CA LEU A 29 1.69 9.36 -1.64
C LEU A 29 0.99 9.71 -2.97
N ALA A 30 -0.09 9.02 -3.33
CA ALA A 30 -0.81 9.25 -4.60
C ALA A 30 -1.40 10.67 -4.70
N GLU A 31 -1.84 11.24 -3.57
CA GLU A 31 -2.29 12.64 -3.50
C GLU A 31 -1.19 13.67 -3.78
N LYS A 32 0.08 13.29 -3.67
CA LYS A 32 1.22 14.20 -3.83
C LYS A 32 1.90 14.08 -5.19
N VAL A 33 1.43 13.17 -6.06
CA VAL A 33 2.04 12.90 -7.36
C VAL A 33 2.20 14.17 -8.21
N GLY A 34 3.37 14.33 -8.81
CA GLY A 34 3.66 15.42 -9.74
C GLY A 34 4.82 16.32 -9.32
N SER A 35 5.89 15.71 -8.82
CA SER A 35 7.10 16.41 -8.41
C SER A 35 7.89 17.02 -9.58
N LYS A 36 8.92 17.81 -9.25
CA LYS A 36 9.86 18.36 -10.24
C LYS A 36 10.75 17.29 -10.89
N SER A 37 10.90 16.13 -10.25
CA SER A 37 11.69 14.98 -10.72
C SER A 37 10.76 13.84 -11.12
N PHE A 38 9.72 14.18 -11.88
CA PHE A 38 8.61 13.26 -12.17
C PHE A 38 9.06 11.99 -12.92
N ASP A 39 10.14 12.05 -13.71
CA ASP A 39 10.70 10.89 -14.38
C ASP A 39 11.21 9.82 -13.39
N GLU A 40 11.90 10.24 -12.34
CA GLU A 40 12.30 9.39 -11.22
C GLU A 40 11.09 8.91 -10.42
N GLU A 41 10.17 9.83 -10.12
CA GLU A 41 8.97 9.57 -9.33
C GLU A 41 8.10 8.47 -9.95
N ARG A 42 7.79 8.53 -11.24
CA ARG A 42 6.96 7.51 -11.90
C ARG A 42 7.63 6.13 -11.94
N ARG A 43 8.97 6.08 -12.01
CA ARG A 43 9.73 4.82 -11.92
C ARG A 43 9.64 4.24 -10.51
N GLU A 44 9.72 5.08 -9.49
CA GLU A 44 9.57 4.66 -8.11
C GLU A 44 8.13 4.25 -7.78
N TRP A 45 7.11 4.86 -8.37
CA TRP A 45 5.73 4.38 -8.25
C TRP A 45 5.54 2.97 -8.81
N ASN A 46 6.01 2.73 -10.04
CA ASN A 46 5.96 1.41 -10.65
C ASN A 46 6.70 0.37 -9.78
N ARG A 47 7.86 0.75 -9.23
CA ARG A 47 8.65 -0.10 -8.33
C ARG A 47 7.93 -0.37 -7.01
N LEU A 48 7.40 0.66 -6.35
CA LEU A 48 6.72 0.58 -5.07
C LEU A 48 5.51 -0.35 -5.13
N LEU A 49 4.63 -0.14 -6.10
CA LEU A 49 3.42 -0.95 -6.26
C LEU A 49 3.76 -2.39 -6.67
N THR A 50 4.83 -2.61 -7.42
CA THR A 50 5.34 -3.96 -7.71
C THR A 50 5.83 -4.66 -6.44
N LEU A 51 6.70 -3.99 -5.67
CA LEU A 51 7.27 -4.52 -4.42
C LEU A 51 6.25 -4.73 -3.31
N THR A 52 5.11 -4.02 -3.37
CA THR A 52 4.02 -4.17 -2.39
C THR A 52 3.58 -5.62 -2.29
N THR A 53 3.53 -6.34 -3.40
CA THR A 53 3.26 -7.79 -3.47
C THR A 53 4.11 -8.60 -2.48
N ASP A 54 5.39 -8.29 -2.37
CA ASP A 54 6.35 -9.11 -1.63
C ASP A 54 6.35 -8.82 -0.13
N ILE A 55 5.87 -7.63 0.26
CA ILE A 55 5.83 -7.21 1.66
C ILE A 55 4.51 -7.55 2.36
N LEU A 56 3.45 -7.94 1.64
CA LEU A 56 2.18 -8.31 2.27
C LEU A 56 2.37 -9.56 3.16
N PRO A 57 2.05 -9.50 4.46
CA PRO A 57 2.29 -10.62 5.38
C PRO A 57 1.17 -11.67 5.34
N CYS A 58 -0.02 -11.26 4.90
CA CYS A 58 -1.18 -12.12 4.69
C CYS A 58 -1.07 -12.87 3.35
N THR A 59 -1.08 -14.20 3.37
CA THR A 59 -0.94 -15.05 2.17
C THR A 59 -2.07 -14.87 1.17
N VAL A 60 -3.32 -14.78 1.64
CA VAL A 60 -4.51 -14.54 0.81
C VAL A 60 -4.44 -13.17 0.15
N CYS A 61 -4.09 -12.14 0.92
CA CYS A 61 -3.93 -10.77 0.46
C CYS A 61 -2.82 -10.65 -0.59
N LYS A 62 -1.69 -11.34 -0.37
CA LYS A 62 -0.58 -11.45 -1.33
C LYS A 62 -1.02 -12.12 -2.63
N ALA A 63 -1.77 -13.22 -2.56
CA ALA A 63 -2.27 -13.91 -3.75
C ALA A 63 -3.26 -13.03 -4.54
N HIS A 64 -4.20 -12.38 -3.85
CA HIS A 64 -5.14 -11.44 -4.48
C HIS A 64 -4.42 -10.28 -5.16
N TYR A 65 -3.48 -9.62 -4.48
CA TYR A 65 -2.71 -8.52 -5.05
C TYR A 65 -1.89 -8.94 -6.28
N LYS A 66 -1.37 -10.18 -6.31
CA LYS A 66 -0.69 -10.74 -7.50
C LYS A 66 -1.60 -10.86 -8.71
N GLU A 67 -2.85 -11.29 -8.51
CA GLU A 67 -3.82 -11.36 -9.61
C GLU A 67 -4.20 -9.95 -10.08
N VAL A 68 -4.41 -9.02 -9.16
CA VAL A 68 -4.72 -7.62 -9.49
C VAL A 68 -3.61 -6.96 -10.29
N ILE A 69 -2.34 -7.05 -9.85
CA ILE A 69 -1.22 -6.40 -10.56
C ILE A 69 -0.96 -7.03 -11.93
N LYS A 70 -1.34 -8.30 -12.13
CA LYS A 70 -1.29 -8.97 -13.43
C LYS A 70 -2.44 -8.53 -14.34
N ALA A 71 -3.65 -8.40 -13.81
CA ALA A 71 -4.83 -7.98 -14.55
C ALA A 71 -4.81 -6.48 -14.88
N THR A 72 -4.29 -5.66 -13.97
CA THR A 72 -4.23 -4.20 -14.06
C THR A 72 -2.81 -3.72 -13.75
N PRO A 73 -1.86 -3.88 -14.69
CA PRO A 73 -0.47 -3.52 -14.46
C PRO A 73 -0.30 -2.01 -14.28
N VAL A 74 0.63 -1.63 -13.39
CA VAL A 74 0.97 -0.22 -13.09
C VAL A 74 1.92 0.38 -14.14
N THR A 75 2.56 -0.45 -14.97
CA THR A 75 3.57 -0.05 -15.97
C THR A 75 3.16 1.08 -16.93
N PRO A 76 1.87 1.31 -17.27
CA PRO A 76 1.47 2.48 -18.07
C PRO A 76 1.88 3.83 -17.45
N VAL A 77 2.02 3.92 -16.12
CA VAL A 77 2.44 5.16 -15.43
C VAL A 77 3.79 5.71 -15.94
N LEU A 78 4.65 4.82 -16.46
CA LEU A 78 5.98 5.16 -16.98
C LEU A 78 5.94 6.03 -18.25
N LYS A 79 4.79 6.17 -18.90
CA LYS A 79 4.60 6.93 -20.14
C LYS A 79 3.64 8.11 -20.00
N MET A 80 3.10 8.32 -18.80
CA MET A 80 2.12 9.36 -18.53
C MET A 80 2.81 10.71 -18.23
N THR A 81 2.06 11.79 -18.39
CA THR A 81 2.35 13.11 -17.81
C THR A 81 2.08 13.11 -16.29
N PRO A 82 2.54 14.14 -15.54
CA PRO A 82 2.25 14.25 -14.10
C PRO A 82 0.77 14.16 -13.74
N ALA A 83 -0.09 14.89 -14.47
CA ALA A 83 -1.53 14.94 -14.19
C ALA A 83 -2.22 13.58 -14.47
N GLU A 84 -1.86 12.94 -15.59
CA GLU A 84 -2.38 11.62 -15.95
C GLU A 84 -1.95 10.55 -14.93
N ALA A 85 -0.67 10.57 -14.52
CA ALA A 85 -0.14 9.61 -13.55
C ALA A 85 -0.79 9.77 -12.18
N ARG A 86 -1.02 11.01 -11.72
CA ARG A 86 -1.71 11.26 -10.45
C ARG A 86 -3.11 10.63 -10.46
N LEU A 87 -3.92 10.97 -11.47
CA LEU A 87 -5.27 10.42 -11.59
C LEU A 87 -5.25 8.90 -11.74
N PHE A 88 -4.32 8.36 -12.53
CA PHE A 88 -4.16 6.92 -12.72
C PHE A 88 -3.84 6.21 -11.41
N LEU A 89 -2.87 6.68 -10.64
CA LEU A 89 -2.46 6.06 -9.37
C LEU A 89 -3.55 6.15 -8.30
N GLN A 90 -4.22 7.31 -8.17
CA GLN A 90 -5.38 7.46 -7.29
C GLN A 90 -6.49 6.46 -7.67
N THR A 91 -6.84 6.39 -8.95
CA THR A 91 -7.89 5.50 -9.46
C THR A 91 -7.52 4.03 -9.27
N TRP A 92 -6.28 3.66 -9.55
CA TRP A 92 -5.79 2.28 -9.40
C TRP A 92 -5.88 1.81 -7.94
N LEU A 93 -5.38 2.61 -7.00
CA LEU A 93 -5.45 2.30 -5.57
C LEU A 93 -6.89 2.29 -5.06
N TRP A 94 -7.71 3.24 -5.52
CA TRP A 94 -9.12 3.35 -5.15
C TRP A 94 -9.93 2.13 -5.59
N ASN A 95 -9.80 1.72 -6.85
CA ASN A 95 -10.46 0.52 -7.39
C ASN A 95 -10.13 -0.71 -6.57
N LEU A 96 -8.84 -0.96 -6.32
CA LEU A 96 -8.40 -2.12 -5.54
C LEU A 96 -8.92 -2.06 -4.10
N HIS A 97 -8.82 -0.91 -3.44
CA HIS A 97 -9.27 -0.77 -2.06
C HIS A 97 -10.79 -0.96 -1.94
N ASN A 98 -11.57 -0.45 -2.90
CA ASN A 98 -13.02 -0.62 -2.92
C ASN A 98 -13.47 -2.04 -3.30
N GLU A 99 -12.77 -2.72 -4.20
CA GLU A 99 -12.98 -4.15 -4.45
C GLU A 99 -12.85 -4.95 -3.13
N ILE A 100 -11.79 -4.67 -2.36
CA ILE A 100 -11.56 -5.30 -1.05
C ILE A 100 -12.62 -4.88 -0.03
N ASN A 101 -13.04 -3.62 -0.01
CA ASN A 101 -14.09 -3.15 0.91
C ASN A 101 -15.41 -3.87 0.64
N VAL A 102 -15.88 -3.85 -0.61
CA VAL A 102 -17.13 -4.51 -1.02
C VAL A 102 -17.06 -6.01 -0.75
N GLY A 103 -15.94 -6.66 -1.07
CA GLY A 103 -15.74 -8.09 -0.80
C GLY A 103 -15.78 -8.45 0.70
N ASN A 104 -15.46 -7.51 1.58
CA ASN A 104 -15.54 -7.67 3.03
C ASN A 104 -16.83 -7.10 3.65
N GLY A 105 -17.82 -6.72 2.83
CA GLY A 105 -19.08 -6.12 3.29
C GLY A 105 -18.94 -4.73 3.90
N LYS A 106 -17.84 -4.02 3.59
CA LYS A 106 -17.63 -2.62 3.97
C LYS A 106 -18.22 -1.68 2.91
N PRO A 107 -18.61 -0.44 3.30
CA PRO A 107 -19.06 0.56 2.35
C PRO A 107 -17.97 0.88 1.32
N GLU A 108 -18.40 1.21 0.11
CA GLU A 108 -17.52 1.80 -0.89
C GLU A 108 -17.08 3.20 -0.42
N LEU A 109 -15.80 3.50 -0.55
CA LEU A 109 -15.27 4.84 -0.32
C LEU A 109 -15.49 5.71 -1.57
N PRO A 110 -16.20 6.85 -1.49
CA PRO A 110 -16.33 7.76 -2.63
C PRO A 110 -14.97 8.31 -3.10
N PHE A 111 -14.73 8.34 -4.41
CA PHE A 111 -13.48 8.85 -4.96
C PHE A 111 -13.20 10.32 -4.57
N VAL A 112 -14.26 11.13 -4.47
CA VAL A 112 -14.18 12.54 -4.10
C VAL A 112 -13.64 12.77 -2.68
N ASP A 113 -13.70 11.77 -1.81
CA ASP A 113 -13.26 11.88 -0.42
C ASP A 113 -11.75 11.61 -0.24
N LEU A 114 -11.06 11.09 -1.27
CA LEU A 114 -9.63 10.76 -1.19
C LEU A 114 -8.76 11.95 -0.75
N PRO A 115 -8.91 13.17 -1.31
CA PRO A 115 -8.08 14.30 -0.90
C PRO A 115 -8.29 14.66 0.58
N THR A 116 -9.53 14.62 1.06
CA THR A 116 -9.85 14.92 2.47
C THR A 116 -9.31 13.86 3.42
N LEU A 117 -9.36 12.58 3.03
CA LEU A 117 -8.91 11.47 3.87
C LEU A 117 -7.39 11.32 3.91
N TYR A 118 -6.71 11.62 2.81
CA TYR A 118 -5.30 11.26 2.62
C TYR A 118 -4.37 12.46 2.39
N GLY A 119 -4.88 13.63 1.98
CA GLY A 119 -4.06 14.78 1.59
C GLY A 119 -3.15 15.34 2.69
N GLU A 120 -3.65 15.38 3.94
CA GLU A 120 -2.95 15.95 5.10
C GLU A 120 -2.22 14.89 5.95
N THR A 121 -2.05 13.68 5.44
CA THR A 121 -1.37 12.60 6.18
C THR A 121 0.12 12.89 6.36
N ASP A 122 0.60 12.77 7.60
CA ASP A 122 2.02 12.61 7.88
C ASP A 122 2.47 11.18 7.53
N ILE A 123 3.10 11.05 6.36
CA ILE A 123 3.60 9.79 5.83
C ILE A 123 4.75 9.25 6.69
N ARG A 124 5.56 10.11 7.32
CA ARG A 124 6.69 9.69 8.16
C ARG A 124 6.20 9.09 9.47
N ASP A 125 5.23 9.72 10.12
CA ASP A 125 4.57 9.17 11.31
C ASP A 125 3.87 7.85 10.98
N THR A 126 3.14 7.80 9.86
CA THR A 126 2.44 6.58 9.42
C THR A 126 3.42 5.43 9.17
N TYR A 127 4.57 5.71 8.53
CA TYR A 127 5.64 4.73 8.37
C TYR A 127 6.22 4.28 9.72
N TRP A 128 6.47 5.20 10.65
CA TRP A 128 7.02 4.89 11.98
C TRP A 128 6.10 3.93 12.76
N ARG A 129 4.79 4.05 12.58
CA ARG A 129 3.79 3.11 13.13
C ARG A 129 3.77 1.76 12.41
N LEU A 130 3.96 1.75 11.09
CA LEU A 130 3.94 0.53 10.28
C LEU A 130 5.18 -0.35 10.52
N GLU A 131 6.36 0.28 10.63
CA GLU A 131 7.64 -0.42 10.73
C GLU A 131 7.71 -1.52 11.82
N PRO A 132 7.32 -1.29 13.09
CA PRO A 132 7.36 -2.34 14.11
C PRO A 132 6.43 -3.52 13.77
N VAL A 133 5.25 -3.27 13.20
CA VAL A 133 4.32 -4.32 12.79
C VAL A 133 4.93 -5.17 11.67
N MET A 134 5.54 -4.52 10.68
CA MET A 134 6.20 -5.22 9.57
C MET A 134 7.45 -5.98 10.00
N LYS A 135 8.18 -5.52 11.02
CA LYS A 135 9.28 -6.30 11.62
C LYS A 135 8.79 -7.60 12.25
N VAL A 136 7.63 -7.59 12.91
CA VAL A 136 7.00 -8.83 13.41
C VAL A 136 6.63 -9.76 12.25
N ALA A 137 6.06 -9.20 11.18
CA ALA A 137 5.74 -9.96 9.98
C ALA A 137 6.98 -10.61 9.33
N ILE A 138 8.12 -9.91 9.25
CA ILE A 138 9.36 -10.46 8.70
C ILE A 138 9.82 -11.68 9.49
N VAL A 139 9.70 -11.64 10.81
CA VAL A 139 10.10 -12.74 11.69
C VAL A 139 9.14 -13.93 11.58
N LYS A 140 7.83 -13.68 11.42
CA LYS A 140 6.80 -14.73 11.57
C LYS A 140 6.18 -15.24 10.26
N SER A 141 6.12 -14.40 9.22
CA SER A 141 5.25 -14.62 8.04
C SER A 141 5.98 -14.80 6.71
N GLY A 142 7.29 -14.98 6.75
CA GLY A 142 8.12 -15.19 5.55
C GLY A 142 8.26 -13.96 4.66
N VAL A 143 7.87 -12.76 5.12
CA VAL A 143 8.20 -11.50 4.43
C VAL A 143 9.72 -11.35 4.40
N GLY A 144 10.30 -11.31 3.20
CA GLY A 144 11.74 -11.22 3.05
C GLY A 144 12.26 -9.86 3.51
N TYR A 145 13.27 -9.85 4.40
CA TYR A 145 13.89 -8.62 4.88
C TYR A 145 14.39 -7.72 3.73
N ILE A 146 14.96 -8.32 2.68
CA ILE A 146 15.42 -7.57 1.49
C ILE A 146 14.26 -6.94 0.72
N ALA A 147 13.13 -7.64 0.58
CA ALA A 147 11.94 -7.09 -0.07
C ALA A 147 11.40 -5.89 0.73
N TRP A 148 11.33 -6.02 2.06
CA TRP A 148 10.98 -4.91 2.95
C TRP A 148 11.92 -3.72 2.78
N GLN A 149 13.24 -3.91 2.85
CA GLN A 149 14.20 -2.81 2.69
C GLN A 149 14.07 -2.11 1.33
N LYS A 150 13.84 -2.87 0.24
CA LYS A 150 13.60 -2.29 -1.09
C LYS A 150 12.31 -1.48 -1.14
N TRP A 151 11.23 -1.96 -0.52
CA TRP A 151 9.96 -1.27 -0.45
C TRP A 151 10.08 0.04 0.36
N VAL A 152 10.74 -0.03 1.51
CA VAL A 152 11.04 1.14 2.34
C VAL A 152 11.88 2.16 1.57
N ALA A 153 12.92 1.72 0.86
CA ALA A 153 13.74 2.63 0.05
C ALA A 153 12.92 3.35 -1.03
N SER A 154 11.99 2.65 -1.69
CA SER A 154 11.12 3.23 -2.71
C SER A 154 10.12 4.23 -2.10
N CYS A 155 9.48 3.89 -0.98
CA CYS A 155 8.67 4.83 -0.21
C CYS A 155 9.46 6.07 0.20
N LYS A 156 10.72 5.87 0.65
CA LYS A 156 11.60 6.95 1.07
C LYS A 156 11.96 7.89 -0.05
N MET A 157 12.19 7.33 -1.23
CA MET A 157 12.46 8.12 -2.43
C MET A 157 11.24 8.97 -2.79
N LEU A 158 10.05 8.36 -2.83
CA LEU A 158 8.82 9.08 -3.18
C LEU A 158 8.51 10.22 -2.20
N TYR A 159 8.55 9.99 -0.88
CA TYR A 159 8.26 11.08 0.05
C TYR A 159 9.27 12.23 -0.05
N SER A 160 10.49 11.99 -0.53
CA SER A 160 11.52 13.03 -0.61
C SER A 160 11.34 13.97 -1.80
N PHE A 161 10.47 13.61 -2.74
CA PHE A 161 10.06 14.47 -3.83
C PHE A 161 8.97 15.48 -3.43
N TYR A 162 8.35 15.28 -2.27
CA TYR A 162 7.21 16.05 -1.75
C TYR A 162 7.64 16.90 -0.55
#